data_AF-A0A917M407-F1
#
_entry.id   AF-A0A917M407-F1
#
_cell.length_a   1.000
_cell.length_b   1.000
_cell.length_c   1.000
_cell.angle_alpha   90.00
_cell.angle_beta   90.00
_cell.angle_gamma   90.00
#
_symmetry.space_group_name_H-M   'P 1'
#
loop_
_entity.id
_entity.type
_entity.pdbx_description
1 polymer ?
#
loop_
_entity_poly.entity_id
_entity_poly.type
_entity_poly.pdbx_seq_one_letter_code
_entity_poly.pdbx_strand_id
1 'polypeptide(L)'
;MTHKKKLIVLLTTAGLLGTSAVVGAAGMVEKVTGILHKDVKVVVNGESTSLTPVYINGQAYIPVRSAAAELGYTLNYDAKNKEIELNGKGQEEADYMRGTGVIVNVAEDKGQYRIELLGKGSNAWVILFADAKTVIKDQAGKTVAAKDLKAGQQINVEYGPVMTMSFPGQSHAAKITVEADRAVKEDVIQSVKHTDDGWQIQFGETKDGKAVPTLTLNAGKETSVLTPQGESVKWEDLKAGTKVRAYYGPFETKSLPPQSPLFYLVVLSDIQTPAGKMTPEAAQQYRDLAWEKVSDQAKHIKTKKDEAVVEIVSAKESGVMASSDEQKKRLAEIKAANGNLVTVTYNTDQDELIGPLTAVFDFETKAFIGYNIRK
;
A
#
# COMPACT_ATOMS: atom_id res chain seq x y z
N MET A 1 4.49 0.68 -24.61
CA MET A 1 5.61 1.46 -25.19
C MET A 1 5.20 2.92 -25.18
N THR A 2 5.70 3.70 -24.23
CA THR A 2 5.52 5.16 -24.25
C THR A 2 6.51 5.72 -25.26
N HIS A 3 6.01 6.09 -26.44
CA HIS A 3 6.82 6.78 -27.43
C HIS A 3 7.32 8.10 -26.82
N LYS A 4 8.61 8.17 -26.47
CA LYS A 4 9.30 9.44 -26.28
C LYS A 4 9.32 10.13 -27.64
N LYS A 5 8.30 10.94 -27.93
CA LYS A 5 8.31 11.86 -29.07
C LYS A 5 9.38 12.91 -28.76
N LYS A 6 10.60 12.70 -29.27
CA LYS A 6 11.61 13.76 -29.33
C LYS A 6 11.12 14.76 -30.37
N LEU A 7 10.52 15.84 -29.91
CA LEU A 7 10.19 16.98 -30.77
C LEU A 7 11.43 17.89 -30.81
N ILE A 8 12.16 17.86 -31.93
CA ILE A 8 13.19 18.88 -32.20
C ILE A 8 12.43 20.11 -32.69
N VAL A 9 12.22 21.08 -31.82
CA VAL A 9 11.70 22.40 -32.20
C VAL A 9 12.90 23.25 -32.61
N LEU A 10 13.01 23.56 -33.91
CA LEU A 10 13.96 24.57 -34.39
C LEU A 10 13.44 25.94 -33.94
N LEU A 11 14.03 26.49 -32.87
CA LEU A 11 13.71 27.83 -32.37
C LEU A 11 14.50 28.86 -33.18
N THR A 12 13.86 29.49 -34.17
CA THR A 12 14.36 30.75 -34.73
C THR A 12 13.85 31.91 -33.87
N THR A 13 14.77 32.68 -33.30
CA THR A 13 14.47 33.90 -32.54
C THR A 13 13.98 34.98 -33.50
N ALA A 14 12.67 35.08 -33.70
CA ALA A 14 12.05 36.29 -34.26
C ALA A 14 11.83 37.30 -33.11
N GLY A 15 12.38 38.52 -33.27
CA GLY A 15 12.38 39.56 -32.26
C GLY A 15 10.99 39.93 -31.72
N LEU A 16 10.95 40.39 -30.46
CA LEU A 16 9.78 40.88 -29.75
C LEU A 16 8.90 41.79 -30.63
N LEU A 17 7.68 41.34 -30.93
CA LEU A 17 6.62 42.18 -31.49
C LEU A 17 6.09 43.11 -30.39
N GLY A 18 6.67 44.30 -30.27
CA GLY A 18 6.22 45.35 -29.34
C GLY A 18 5.58 46.53 -30.09
N THR A 19 4.35 46.89 -29.72
CA THR A 19 3.71 48.14 -30.16
C THR A 19 4.20 49.31 -29.29
N SER A 20 5.10 50.14 -29.85
CA SER A 20 5.57 51.48 -29.38
C SER A 20 6.29 51.55 -28.01
N ALA A 21 7.30 52.37 -27.73
CA ALA A 21 7.92 53.52 -28.39
C ALA A 21 9.46 53.50 -28.20
N VAL A 22 10.18 54.13 -29.12
CA VAL A 22 11.66 54.19 -29.18
C VAL A 22 12.19 55.29 -28.25
N VAL A 23 13.18 55.00 -27.39
CA VAL A 23 14.35 55.88 -27.15
C VAL A 23 15.56 55.05 -26.68
N GLY A 24 16.66 55.10 -27.45
CA GLY A 24 18.03 55.10 -26.92
C GLY A 24 18.74 53.77 -26.68
N ALA A 25 19.29 53.16 -27.74
CA ALA A 25 20.64 52.56 -27.80
C ALA A 25 20.81 51.84 -29.15
N ALA A 26 21.92 52.11 -29.84
CA ALA A 26 22.25 51.50 -31.12
C ALA A 26 22.57 50.00 -30.97
N GLY A 27 21.57 49.17 -31.20
CA GLY A 27 21.72 47.76 -31.55
C GLY A 27 20.75 47.48 -32.69
N MET A 28 21.24 47.03 -33.84
CA MET A 28 20.39 46.71 -34.99
C MET A 28 19.45 45.56 -34.63
N VAL A 29 18.24 45.88 -34.19
CA VAL A 29 17.14 44.91 -34.11
C VAL A 29 16.47 44.93 -35.48
N GLU A 30 16.71 43.91 -36.29
CA GLU A 30 15.95 43.69 -37.52
C GLU A 30 14.45 43.67 -37.17
N LYS A 31 13.70 44.63 -37.69
CA LYS A 31 12.25 44.64 -37.56
C LYS A 31 11.69 43.53 -38.43
N VAL A 32 11.35 42.41 -37.80
CA VAL A 32 10.66 41.31 -38.43
C VAL A 32 9.17 41.66 -38.52
N THR A 33 8.65 41.86 -39.73
CA THR A 33 7.22 42.07 -39.98
C THR A 33 6.55 40.74 -40.29
N GLY A 34 5.53 40.37 -39.51
CA GLY A 34 4.73 39.17 -39.73
C GLY A 34 3.28 39.48 -40.04
N ILE A 35 2.63 38.66 -40.87
CA ILE A 35 1.20 38.77 -41.20
C ILE A 35 0.44 37.68 -40.42
N LEU A 36 -0.63 38.08 -39.73
CA LEU A 36 -1.55 37.18 -39.04
C LEU A 36 -2.57 36.59 -40.03
N HIS A 37 -2.53 35.28 -40.21
CA HIS A 37 -3.44 34.56 -41.10
C HIS A 37 -4.51 33.82 -40.28
N LYS A 38 -5.68 34.46 -40.13
CA LYS A 38 -6.84 33.88 -39.41
C LYS A 38 -7.60 32.84 -40.22
N ASP A 39 -7.29 32.71 -41.50
CA ASP A 39 -7.84 31.74 -42.45
C ASP A 39 -7.23 30.34 -42.28
N VAL A 40 -6.07 30.23 -41.63
CA VAL A 40 -5.38 28.96 -41.37
C VAL A 40 -5.83 28.38 -40.03
N LYS A 41 -6.49 27.22 -40.06
CA LYS A 41 -6.90 26.48 -38.85
C LYS A 41 -5.80 25.56 -38.36
N VAL A 42 -5.37 25.73 -37.12
CA VAL A 42 -4.44 24.83 -36.44
C VAL A 42 -5.23 23.79 -35.64
N VAL A 43 -4.91 22.52 -35.86
CA VAL A 43 -5.60 21.37 -35.26
C VAL A 43 -4.60 20.59 -34.39
N VAL A 44 -4.99 20.27 -33.15
CA VAL A 44 -4.22 19.43 -32.23
C VAL A 44 -5.06 18.20 -31.88
N ASN A 45 -4.54 17.00 -32.10
CA ASN A 45 -5.26 15.73 -31.86
C ASN A 45 -6.64 15.62 -32.54
N GLY A 46 -6.84 16.31 -33.68
CA GLY A 46 -8.11 16.32 -34.41
C GLY A 46 -9.09 17.41 -33.97
N GLU A 47 -8.79 18.16 -32.91
CA GLU A 47 -9.61 19.29 -32.45
C GLU A 47 -9.06 20.63 -32.94
N SER A 48 -9.95 21.51 -33.37
CA SER A 48 -9.57 22.87 -33.79
C SER A 48 -9.13 23.69 -32.59
N THR A 49 -7.99 24.35 -32.70
CA THR A 49 -7.45 25.22 -31.64
C THR A 49 -7.71 26.69 -31.94
N SER A 50 -7.48 27.56 -30.95
CA SER A 50 -7.51 29.02 -31.11
C SER A 50 -6.19 29.60 -31.65
N LEU A 51 -5.19 28.76 -31.93
CA LEU A 51 -3.87 29.19 -32.36
C LEU A 51 -3.92 29.84 -33.74
N THR A 52 -3.39 31.05 -33.85
CA THR A 52 -3.26 31.77 -35.12
C THR A 52 -1.78 31.83 -35.54
N PRO A 53 -1.39 31.24 -36.69
CA PRO A 53 -0.04 31.36 -37.21
C PRO A 53 0.31 32.79 -37.66
N VAL A 54 1.57 33.15 -37.48
CA VAL A 54 2.18 34.38 -38.01
C VAL A 54 3.17 33.98 -39.09
N TYR A 55 3.04 34.55 -40.29
CA TYR A 55 3.96 34.27 -41.38
C TYR A 55 5.08 35.29 -41.45
N ILE A 56 6.33 34.80 -41.43
CA ILE A 56 7.55 35.60 -41.55
C ILE A 56 8.41 34.95 -42.63
N ASN A 57 8.80 35.71 -43.66
CA ASN A 57 9.63 35.23 -44.78
C ASN A 57 9.09 33.93 -45.43
N GLY A 58 7.77 33.83 -45.58
CA GLY A 58 7.11 32.65 -46.17
C GLY A 58 6.99 31.43 -45.26
N GLN A 59 7.47 31.51 -44.02
CA GLN A 59 7.37 30.43 -43.03
C GLN A 59 6.32 30.76 -41.96
N ALA A 60 5.51 29.77 -41.59
CA ALA A 60 4.49 29.90 -40.55
C ALA A 60 5.09 29.65 -39.17
N TYR A 61 4.83 30.57 -38.24
CA TYR A 61 5.25 30.52 -36.84
C TYR A 61 4.04 30.50 -35.92
N ILE A 62 4.12 29.73 -34.83
CA ILE A 62 3.08 29.69 -33.80
C ILE A 62 3.71 30.11 -32.46
N PRO A 63 3.02 30.92 -31.63
CA PRO A 63 3.50 31.28 -30.31
C PRO A 63 3.79 30.03 -29.46
N VAL A 64 5.06 29.85 -29.08
CA VAL A 64 5.55 28.64 -28.40
C VAL A 64 4.84 28.36 -27.08
N ARG A 65 4.49 29.41 -26.31
CA ARG A 65 3.76 29.26 -25.03
C ARG A 65 2.33 28.75 -25.25
N SER A 66 1.65 29.27 -26.26
CA SER A 66 0.28 28.85 -26.59
C SER A 66 0.28 27.44 -27.17
N ALA A 67 1.23 27.13 -28.07
CA ALA A 67 1.41 25.78 -28.59
C ALA A 67 1.74 24.77 -27.48
N ALA A 68 2.62 25.13 -26.54
CA ALA A 68 2.91 24.29 -25.37
C ALA A 68 1.65 24.02 -24.55
N ALA A 69 0.84 25.04 -24.28
CA ALA A 69 -0.39 24.89 -23.51
C ALA A 69 -1.41 23.95 -24.18
N GLU A 70 -1.63 24.10 -25.50
CA GLU A 70 -2.51 23.24 -26.30
C GLU A 70 -1.98 21.78 -26.36
N LEU A 71 -0.66 21.60 -26.28
CA LEU A 71 -0.02 20.29 -26.21
C LEU A 71 0.05 19.72 -24.78
N GLY A 72 -0.53 20.41 -23.79
CA GLY A 72 -0.53 19.98 -22.39
C GLY A 72 0.80 20.18 -21.68
N TYR A 73 1.55 21.25 -21.98
CA TYR A 73 2.79 21.63 -21.29
C TYR A 73 2.69 23.05 -20.71
N THR A 74 3.36 23.27 -19.59
CA THR A 74 3.67 24.58 -19.03
C THR A 74 5.07 24.98 -19.47
N LEU A 75 5.19 26.16 -20.08
CA LEU A 75 6.46 26.70 -20.55
C LEU A 75 7.01 27.74 -19.56
N ASN A 76 8.20 27.48 -19.02
CA ASN A 76 8.96 28.43 -18.21
C ASN A 76 10.14 28.96 -19.03
N TYR A 77 10.44 30.24 -18.90
CA TYR A 77 11.60 30.86 -19.55
C TYR A 77 12.55 31.38 -18.48
N ASP A 78 13.75 30.82 -18.44
CA ASP A 78 14.85 31.34 -17.63
C ASP A 78 15.60 32.40 -18.43
N ALA A 79 15.34 33.67 -18.12
CA ALA A 79 15.98 34.79 -18.78
C ALA A 79 17.50 34.89 -18.49
N LYS A 80 17.96 34.35 -17.35
CA LYS A 80 19.37 34.38 -16.93
C LYS A 80 20.19 33.39 -17.76
N ASN A 81 19.65 32.19 -17.97
CA ASN A 81 20.30 31.13 -18.72
C ASN A 81 19.89 31.09 -20.20
N LYS A 82 18.92 31.92 -20.60
CA LYS A 82 18.30 31.95 -21.94
C LYS A 82 17.72 30.58 -22.34
N GLU A 83 17.12 29.89 -21.37
CA GLU A 83 16.62 28.53 -21.52
C GLU A 83 15.09 28.49 -21.46
N ILE A 84 14.49 27.62 -22.26
CA ILE A 84 13.06 27.33 -22.24
C ILE A 84 12.87 25.93 -21.67
N GLU A 85 12.14 25.84 -20.57
CA GLU A 85 11.74 24.58 -19.96
C GLU A 85 10.27 24.29 -20.29
N LEU A 86 10.00 23.08 -20.79
CA LEU A 86 8.65 22.57 -21.05
C LEU A 86 8.33 21.48 -20.03
N ASN A 87 7.42 21.78 -19.11
CA ASN A 87 6.95 20.86 -18.08
C ASN A 87 5.59 20.31 -18.48
N GLY A 88 5.44 19.00 -18.69
CA GLY A 88 4.13 18.43 -19.04
C GLY A 88 3.12 18.66 -17.91
N LYS A 89 1.89 19.08 -18.25
CA LYS A 89 0.68 19.00 -17.41
C LYS A 89 0.23 17.54 -17.30
N GLY A 90 1.13 16.70 -16.82
CA GLY A 90 1.05 15.25 -16.86
C GLY A 90 2.17 14.61 -16.05
N GLN A 91 2.53 15.18 -14.91
CA GLN A 91 2.38 14.37 -13.71
C GLN A 91 0.95 14.66 -13.25
N GLU A 92 -0.01 13.90 -13.77
CA GLU A 92 -0.98 13.40 -12.81
C GLU A 92 -0.09 12.78 -11.73
N GLU A 93 -0.10 13.34 -10.52
CA GLU A 93 0.14 12.47 -9.38
C GLU A 93 -0.95 11.40 -9.54
N ALA A 94 -0.60 10.30 -10.21
CA ALA A 94 -1.38 9.09 -10.08
C ALA A 94 -1.52 8.94 -8.57
N ASP A 95 -2.75 8.87 -8.09
CA ASP A 95 -3.07 8.88 -6.67
C ASP A 95 -2.51 7.59 -6.07
N TYR A 96 -1.20 7.59 -5.82
CA TYR A 96 -0.45 6.40 -5.46
C TYR A 96 -0.71 6.14 -3.99
N MET A 97 -1.09 4.90 -3.70
CA MET A 97 -1.08 4.43 -2.34
C MET A 97 0.37 4.35 -1.86
N ARG A 98 0.57 4.73 -0.60
CA ARG A 98 1.87 4.66 0.06
C ARG A 98 1.86 3.56 1.09
N GLY A 99 2.89 2.73 1.07
CA GLY A 99 3.11 1.67 2.04
C GLY A 99 4.51 1.77 2.65
N THR A 100 4.62 1.42 3.92
CA THR A 100 5.90 1.24 4.61
C THR A 100 5.88 -0.12 5.28
N GLY A 101 6.91 -0.93 5.03
CA GLY A 101 6.95 -2.30 5.53
C GLY A 101 8.30 -2.97 5.39
N VAL A 102 8.37 -4.22 5.83
CA VAL A 102 9.50 -5.11 5.66
C VAL A 102 9.20 -6.16 4.59
N ILE A 103 10.17 -6.39 3.71
CA ILE A 103 10.10 -7.46 2.72
C ILE A 103 10.19 -8.80 3.44
N VAL A 104 9.16 -9.62 3.27
CA VAL A 104 9.09 -10.98 3.82
C VAL A 104 9.69 -11.98 2.84
N ASN A 105 9.40 -11.80 1.56
CA ASN A 105 9.84 -12.67 0.50
C ASN A 105 9.96 -11.90 -0.82
N VAL A 106 10.87 -12.34 -1.67
CA VAL A 106 11.01 -11.87 -3.05
C VAL A 106 11.14 -13.11 -3.94
N ALA A 107 10.27 -13.21 -4.95
CA ALA A 107 10.34 -14.23 -5.97
C ALA A 107 10.46 -13.57 -7.35
N GLU A 108 11.33 -14.09 -8.20
CA GLU A 108 11.45 -13.66 -9.59
C GLU A 108 10.72 -14.64 -10.52
N ASP A 109 9.90 -14.12 -11.43
CA ASP A 109 9.40 -14.85 -12.59
C ASP A 109 9.60 -14.01 -13.85
N LYS A 110 10.44 -14.49 -14.77
CA LYS A 110 10.69 -13.90 -16.10
C LYS A 110 10.96 -12.37 -16.08
N GLY A 111 11.77 -11.90 -15.12
CA GLY A 111 12.13 -10.49 -14.98
C GLY A 111 11.09 -9.61 -14.30
N GLN A 112 10.02 -10.21 -13.77
CA GLN A 112 9.10 -9.57 -12.82
C GLN A 112 9.38 -10.09 -11.41
N TYR A 113 9.48 -9.17 -10.45
CA TYR A 113 9.75 -9.48 -9.05
C TYR A 113 8.46 -9.36 -8.25
N ARG A 114 8.01 -10.47 -7.68
CA ARG A 114 6.91 -10.55 -6.72
C ARG A 114 7.47 -10.33 -5.32
N ILE A 115 7.14 -9.19 -4.73
CA ILE A 115 7.60 -8.75 -3.41
C ILE A 115 6.43 -8.89 -2.44
N GLU A 116 6.63 -9.65 -1.38
CA GLU A 116 5.67 -9.76 -0.29
C GLU A 116 6.05 -8.79 0.82
N LEU A 117 5.20 -7.80 1.05
CA LEU A 117 5.44 -6.71 1.99
C LEU A 117 4.52 -6.85 3.21
N LEU A 118 5.11 -6.87 4.40
CA LEU A 118 4.39 -6.70 5.66
C LEU A 118 4.64 -5.30 6.21
N GLY A 119 3.58 -4.51 6.33
CA GLY A 119 3.60 -3.11 6.70
C GLY A 119 2.71 -2.77 7.89
N LYS A 120 2.23 -1.53 7.90
CA LYS A 120 1.33 -1.00 8.95
C LYS A 120 -0.01 -0.58 8.33
N GLY A 121 -1.04 -0.49 9.17
CA GLY A 121 -2.35 0.05 8.79
C GLY A 121 -3.23 -0.95 8.04
N SER A 122 -4.25 -0.44 7.34
CA SER A 122 -5.27 -1.25 6.66
C SER A 122 -4.76 -2.13 5.52
N ASN A 123 -3.57 -1.83 4.98
CA ASN A 123 -2.89 -2.63 3.96
C ASN A 123 -1.58 -3.20 4.50
N ALA A 124 -1.61 -3.79 5.70
CA ALA A 124 -0.44 -4.35 6.34
C ALA A 124 0.12 -5.59 5.63
N TRP A 125 -0.59 -6.21 4.69
CA TRP A 125 -0.09 -7.30 3.85
C TRP A 125 -0.44 -7.07 2.38
N VAL A 126 0.58 -6.81 1.56
CA VAL A 126 0.44 -6.47 0.15
C VAL A 126 1.46 -7.24 -0.67
N ILE A 127 1.04 -7.68 -1.86
CA ILE A 127 1.93 -8.23 -2.87
C ILE A 127 2.19 -7.17 -3.93
N LEU A 128 3.45 -6.86 -4.15
CA LEU A 128 3.89 -5.84 -5.09
C LEU A 128 4.64 -6.51 -6.24
N PHE A 129 4.27 -6.14 -7.46
CA PHE A 129 5.01 -6.54 -8.64
C PHE A 129 5.92 -5.41 -9.07
N ALA A 130 7.22 -5.68 -9.14
CA ALA A 130 8.22 -4.77 -9.67
C ALA A 130 8.77 -5.30 -11.00
N ASP A 131 8.91 -4.41 -11.99
CA ASP A 131 9.45 -4.73 -13.30
C ASP A 131 10.34 -3.60 -13.83
N ALA A 132 10.70 -3.63 -15.11
CA ALA A 132 11.54 -2.61 -15.75
C ALA A 132 10.96 -1.17 -15.71
N LYS A 133 9.69 -0.99 -15.35
CA LYS A 133 9.05 0.33 -15.18
C LYS A 133 9.07 0.82 -13.73
N THR A 134 9.40 -0.05 -12.77
CA THR A 134 9.48 0.31 -11.35
C THR A 134 10.76 1.09 -11.07
N VAL A 135 10.64 2.23 -10.40
CA VAL A 135 11.80 3.01 -9.95
C VAL A 135 12.25 2.50 -8.59
N ILE A 136 13.44 1.93 -8.48
CA ILE A 136 13.97 1.42 -7.20
C ILE A 136 15.22 2.21 -6.83
N LYS A 137 15.19 2.83 -5.65
CA LYS A 137 16.28 3.65 -5.12
C LYS A 137 16.55 3.35 -3.65
N ASP A 138 17.72 3.72 -3.15
CA ASP A 138 17.99 3.81 -1.71
C ASP A 138 17.68 5.23 -1.17
N GLN A 139 17.86 5.44 0.14
CA GLN A 139 17.68 6.74 0.79
C GLN A 139 18.60 7.84 0.24
N ALA A 140 19.76 7.49 -0.33
CA ALA A 140 20.68 8.43 -0.95
C ALA A 140 20.29 8.76 -2.41
N GLY A 141 19.22 8.15 -2.92
CA GLY A 141 18.73 8.32 -4.28
C GLY A 141 19.47 7.50 -5.33
N LYS A 142 20.38 6.61 -4.91
CA LYS A 142 21.13 5.70 -5.80
C LYS A 142 20.20 4.59 -6.28
N THR A 143 20.29 4.26 -7.55
CA THR A 143 19.52 3.16 -8.15
C THR A 143 19.92 1.80 -7.55
N VAL A 144 18.91 1.00 -7.20
CA VAL A 144 19.06 -0.38 -6.72
C VAL A 144 18.44 -1.32 -7.76
N ALA A 145 19.06 -2.47 -8.05
CA ALA A 145 18.46 -3.43 -8.97
C ALA A 145 17.36 -4.23 -8.27
N ALA A 146 16.28 -4.59 -8.98
CA ALA A 146 15.18 -5.35 -8.39
C ALA A 146 15.61 -6.72 -7.82
N LYS A 147 16.61 -7.37 -8.44
CA LYS A 147 17.24 -8.60 -7.95
C LYS A 147 17.99 -8.46 -6.63
N ASP A 148 18.36 -7.23 -6.25
CA ASP A 148 19.07 -6.95 -5.00
C ASP A 148 18.08 -6.74 -3.83
N LEU A 149 16.77 -6.73 -4.13
CA LEU A 149 15.73 -6.75 -3.11
C LEU A 149 15.71 -8.12 -2.43
N LYS A 150 15.69 -8.11 -1.10
CA LYS A 150 15.75 -9.33 -0.30
C LYS A 150 14.90 -9.23 0.97
N ALA A 151 14.53 -10.39 1.50
CA ALA A 151 13.85 -10.47 2.79
C ALA A 151 14.66 -9.74 3.90
N GLY A 152 13.95 -9.05 4.79
CA GLY A 152 14.55 -8.24 5.86
C GLY A 152 14.79 -6.79 5.50
N GLN A 153 14.69 -6.39 4.22
CA GLN A 153 14.76 -4.97 3.86
C GLN A 153 13.48 -4.24 4.24
N GLN A 154 13.62 -3.14 4.97
CA GLN A 154 12.55 -2.17 5.15
C GLN A 154 12.51 -1.25 3.93
N ILE A 155 11.31 -1.08 3.38
CA ILE A 155 11.06 -0.25 2.21
C ILE A 155 9.88 0.71 2.43
N ASN A 156 9.94 1.84 1.73
CA ASN A 156 8.78 2.66 1.40
C ASN A 156 8.39 2.39 -0.05
N VAL A 157 7.10 2.28 -0.32
CA VAL A 157 6.59 1.99 -1.67
C VAL A 157 5.46 2.93 -2.05
N GLU A 158 5.46 3.33 -3.32
CA GLU A 158 4.34 3.98 -4.01
C GLU A 158 3.80 2.98 -5.04
N TYR A 159 2.52 2.66 -4.97
CA TYR A 159 1.87 1.67 -5.84
C TYR A 159 0.48 2.13 -6.28
N GLY A 160 0.02 1.61 -7.42
CA GLY A 160 -1.21 2.08 -8.06
C GLY A 160 -2.44 1.96 -7.15
N PRO A 161 -3.41 2.91 -7.22
CA PRO A 161 -4.64 2.89 -6.41
C PRO A 161 -5.56 1.71 -6.73
N VAL A 162 -5.40 1.13 -7.92
CA VAL A 162 -6.15 -0.05 -8.33
C VAL A 162 -5.45 -1.29 -7.77
N MET A 163 -5.90 -1.76 -6.62
CA MET A 163 -5.55 -3.08 -6.10
C MET A 163 -6.48 -4.14 -6.70
N THR A 164 -5.97 -5.36 -6.92
CA THR A 164 -6.83 -6.51 -7.22
C THR A 164 -7.73 -6.79 -6.02
N MET A 165 -8.99 -7.21 -6.24
CA MET A 165 -9.95 -7.56 -5.17
C MET A 165 -9.57 -8.85 -4.39
N SER A 166 -8.30 -9.24 -4.39
CA SER A 166 -7.77 -10.39 -3.68
C SER A 166 -7.21 -9.98 -2.31
N PHE A 167 -7.17 -10.93 -1.38
CA PHE A 167 -6.45 -10.78 -0.13
C PHE A 167 -5.28 -11.78 -0.11
N PRO A 168 -4.01 -11.33 0.02
CA PRO A 168 -3.58 -9.94 0.15
C PRO A 168 -3.83 -9.15 -1.13
N GLY A 169 -4.01 -7.83 -0.97
CA GLY A 169 -4.12 -6.91 -2.09
C GLY A 169 -2.86 -6.98 -2.95
N GLN A 170 -3.02 -6.91 -4.27
CA GLN A 170 -1.90 -6.96 -5.20
C GLN A 170 -1.91 -5.74 -6.11
N SER A 171 -0.74 -5.16 -6.33
CA SER A 171 -0.58 -3.97 -7.18
C SER A 171 0.81 -3.92 -7.83
N HIS A 172 0.94 -3.08 -8.85
CA HIS A 172 2.24 -2.77 -9.45
C HIS A 172 2.93 -1.66 -8.67
N ALA A 173 4.20 -1.88 -8.32
CA ALA A 173 5.02 -0.87 -7.65
C ALA A 173 5.50 0.16 -8.67
N ALA A 174 5.09 1.42 -8.48
CA ALA A 174 5.60 2.53 -9.26
C ALA A 174 7.00 2.92 -8.78
N LYS A 175 7.19 3.00 -7.46
CA LYS A 175 8.46 3.36 -6.85
C LYS A 175 8.69 2.63 -5.54
N ILE A 176 9.91 2.16 -5.34
CA ILE A 176 10.40 1.53 -4.11
C ILE A 176 11.61 2.31 -3.62
N THR A 177 11.59 2.70 -2.35
CA THR A 177 12.72 3.30 -1.66
C THR A 177 13.19 2.32 -0.59
N VAL A 178 14.42 1.82 -0.70
CA VAL A 178 15.05 0.94 0.27
C VAL A 178 15.57 1.79 1.42
N GLU A 179 15.02 1.58 2.61
CA GLU A 179 15.28 2.39 3.79
C GLU A 179 16.42 1.81 4.63
N ALA A 180 16.31 0.54 5.00
CA ALA A 180 17.28 -0.11 5.87
C ALA A 180 17.27 -1.63 5.68
N ASP A 181 18.43 -2.26 5.84
CA ASP A 181 18.51 -3.70 6.06
C ASP A 181 18.22 -3.99 7.55
N ARG A 182 17.23 -4.86 7.82
CA ARG A 182 16.94 -5.35 9.17
C ARG A 182 17.52 -6.74 9.35
N ALA A 183 18.12 -6.99 10.51
CA ALA A 183 18.46 -8.33 10.93
C ALA A 183 17.17 -9.13 11.14
N VAL A 184 17.19 -10.40 10.73
CA VAL A 184 16.04 -11.31 10.85
C VAL A 184 16.41 -12.43 11.80
N LYS A 185 15.57 -12.68 12.81
CA LYS A 185 15.72 -13.81 13.71
C LYS A 185 14.39 -14.51 13.90
N GLU A 186 14.33 -15.78 13.51
CA GLU A 186 13.25 -16.67 13.92
C GLU A 186 13.66 -17.39 15.20
N ASP A 187 12.85 -17.26 16.24
CA ASP A 187 13.12 -17.92 17.52
C ASP A 187 11.84 -18.02 18.37
N VAL A 188 11.95 -18.71 19.49
CA VAL A 188 10.91 -18.79 20.53
C VAL A 188 11.16 -17.72 21.58
N ILE A 189 10.12 -16.95 21.89
CA ILE A 189 10.16 -15.94 22.94
C ILE A 189 10.44 -16.62 24.29
N GLN A 190 11.47 -16.15 24.99
CA GLN A 190 11.76 -16.57 26.37
C GLN A 190 11.00 -15.73 27.39
N SER A 191 10.89 -14.42 27.18
CA SER A 191 10.06 -13.54 27.99
C SER A 191 9.59 -12.31 27.21
N VAL A 192 8.44 -11.78 27.63
CA VAL A 192 7.87 -10.51 27.18
C VAL A 192 7.61 -9.67 28.43
N LYS A 193 8.04 -8.40 28.42
CA LYS A 193 7.86 -7.49 29.55
C LYS A 193 7.40 -6.12 29.06
N HIS A 194 6.45 -5.53 29.76
CA HIS A 194 6.12 -4.12 29.59
C HIS A 194 7.15 -3.27 30.36
N THR A 195 7.52 -2.14 29.78
CA THR A 195 8.52 -1.18 30.28
C THR A 195 7.97 0.23 30.12
N ASP A 196 8.63 1.23 30.71
CA ASP A 196 8.18 2.63 30.61
C ASP A 196 8.19 3.15 29.16
N ASP A 197 9.09 2.63 28.31
CA ASP A 197 9.28 3.05 26.91
C ASP A 197 8.58 2.14 25.88
N GLY A 198 7.79 1.16 26.34
CA GLY A 198 7.08 0.20 25.49
C GLY A 198 7.27 -1.25 25.96
N TRP A 199 7.65 -2.13 25.05
CA TRP A 199 7.75 -3.57 25.33
C TRP A 199 9.16 -4.10 25.11
N GLN A 200 9.51 -5.16 25.82
CA GLN A 200 10.79 -5.83 25.68
C GLN A 200 10.56 -7.33 25.45
N ILE A 201 11.22 -7.88 24.44
CA ILE A 201 11.25 -9.31 24.12
C ILE A 201 12.66 -9.84 24.36
N GLN A 202 12.77 -10.99 25.00
CA GLN A 202 14.05 -11.68 25.16
C GLN A 202 14.04 -13.02 24.42
N PHE A 203 15.11 -13.26 23.67
CA PHE A 203 15.46 -14.56 23.11
C PHE A 203 16.64 -15.14 23.86
N GLY A 204 16.75 -16.47 23.89
CA GLY A 204 17.80 -17.15 24.61
C GLY A 204 17.63 -18.66 24.64
N GLU A 205 18.54 -19.30 25.36
CA GLU A 205 18.58 -20.75 25.52
C GLU A 205 18.26 -21.12 26.97
N THR A 206 17.77 -22.33 27.20
CA THR A 206 17.68 -22.88 28.56
C THR A 206 18.92 -23.73 28.82
N LYS A 207 19.77 -23.31 29.74
CA LYS A 207 20.96 -24.07 30.19
C LYS A 207 20.78 -24.43 31.65
N ASP A 208 20.91 -25.71 31.98
CA ASP A 208 20.78 -26.23 33.35
C ASP A 208 19.45 -25.84 34.03
N GLY A 209 18.35 -25.82 33.26
CA GLY A 209 17.03 -25.41 33.73
C GLY A 209 16.86 -23.90 33.95
N LYS A 210 17.86 -23.08 33.62
CA LYS A 210 17.81 -21.62 33.71
C LYS A 210 17.78 -20.98 32.33
N ALA A 211 16.89 -20.01 32.15
CA ALA A 211 16.84 -19.19 30.95
C ALA A 211 18.06 -18.26 30.89
N VAL A 212 18.89 -18.43 29.85
CA VAL A 212 20.04 -17.58 29.55
C VAL A 212 19.70 -16.74 28.33
N PRO A 213 19.39 -15.44 28.50
CA PRO A 213 19.07 -14.57 27.38
C PRO A 213 20.31 -14.32 26.52
N THR A 214 20.14 -14.39 25.21
CA THR A 214 21.19 -14.15 24.21
C THR A 214 20.93 -12.90 23.37
N LEU A 215 19.70 -12.39 23.34
CA LEU A 215 19.33 -11.15 22.66
C LEU A 215 18.11 -10.52 23.33
N THR A 216 18.17 -9.21 23.53
CA THR A 216 17.03 -8.42 24.02
C THR A 216 16.60 -7.43 22.96
N LEU A 217 15.31 -7.43 22.62
CA LEU A 217 14.73 -6.56 21.63
C LEU A 217 13.75 -5.59 22.28
N ASN A 218 14.00 -4.30 22.08
CA ASN A 218 13.18 -3.22 22.64
C ASN A 218 12.20 -2.71 21.58
N ALA A 219 10.92 -2.78 21.89
CA ALA A 219 9.82 -2.35 21.04
C ALA A 219 9.24 -1.03 21.56
N GLY A 220 9.11 -0.06 20.66
CA GLY A 220 8.49 1.23 20.96
C GLY A 220 7.16 1.39 20.25
N LYS A 221 6.63 2.62 20.25
CA LYS A 221 5.38 2.99 19.54
C LYS A 221 5.39 2.67 18.05
N GLU A 222 6.59 2.62 17.46
CA GLU A 222 6.78 2.35 16.04
C GLU A 222 6.89 0.85 15.72
N THR A 223 6.88 -0.03 16.71
CA THR A 223 6.98 -1.47 16.49
C THR A 223 5.62 -2.05 16.09
N SER A 224 5.59 -2.86 15.04
CA SER A 224 4.39 -3.58 14.62
C SER A 224 4.47 -5.06 14.96
N VAL A 225 3.45 -5.57 15.63
CA VAL A 225 3.29 -6.99 15.94
C VAL A 225 2.16 -7.54 15.10
N LEU A 226 2.47 -8.50 14.25
CA LEU A 226 1.58 -8.95 13.19
C LEU A 226 1.57 -10.47 13.07
N THR A 227 0.52 -11.03 12.49
CA THR A 227 0.52 -12.39 11.93
C THR A 227 1.24 -12.39 10.57
N PRO A 228 1.55 -13.55 9.97
CA PRO A 228 2.12 -13.61 8.63
C PRO A 228 1.18 -13.04 7.55
N GLN A 229 -0.11 -12.88 7.87
CA GLN A 229 -1.14 -12.30 7.01
C GLN A 229 -1.33 -10.79 7.25
N GLY A 230 -0.50 -10.17 8.09
CA GLY A 230 -0.56 -8.74 8.39
C GLY A 230 -1.64 -8.34 9.38
N GLU A 231 -2.28 -9.28 10.07
CA GLU A 231 -3.24 -8.97 11.12
C GLU A 231 -2.50 -8.49 12.37
N SER A 232 -2.97 -7.41 13.00
CA SER A 232 -2.35 -6.90 14.22
C SER A 232 -2.54 -7.87 15.39
N VAL A 233 -1.47 -8.16 16.12
CA VAL A 233 -1.48 -8.93 17.36
C VAL A 233 -1.23 -7.98 18.52
N LYS A 234 -1.99 -8.12 19.61
CA LYS A 234 -1.77 -7.30 20.80
C LYS A 234 -0.55 -7.81 21.56
N TRP A 235 0.17 -6.89 22.19
CA TRP A 235 1.35 -7.25 22.97
C TRP A 235 1.02 -8.15 24.16
N GLU A 236 -0.16 -7.96 24.74
CA GLU A 236 -0.69 -8.71 25.87
C GLU A 236 -0.94 -10.20 25.53
N ASP A 237 -1.11 -10.52 24.24
CA ASP A 237 -1.33 -11.89 23.77
C ASP A 237 0.01 -12.65 23.58
N LEU A 238 1.14 -11.92 23.57
CA LEU A 238 2.47 -12.51 23.45
C LEU A 238 2.92 -13.10 24.79
N LYS A 239 3.39 -14.35 24.75
CA LYS A 239 3.89 -15.07 25.92
C LYS A 239 5.17 -15.83 25.61
N ALA A 240 5.88 -16.21 26.67
CA ALA A 240 6.98 -17.16 26.55
C ALA A 240 6.49 -18.45 25.86
N GLY A 241 7.31 -19.00 24.97
CA GLY A 241 6.96 -20.16 24.15
C GLY A 241 6.37 -19.83 22.78
N THR A 242 6.01 -18.57 22.51
CA THR A 242 5.58 -18.14 21.17
C THR A 242 6.77 -18.14 20.20
N LYS A 243 6.63 -18.84 19.07
CA LYS A 243 7.55 -18.75 17.92
C LYS A 243 7.24 -17.49 17.11
N VAL A 244 8.27 -16.70 16.85
CA VAL A 244 8.18 -15.42 16.13
C VAL A 244 9.32 -15.25 15.14
N ARG A 245 9.16 -14.33 14.20
CA ARG A 245 10.21 -13.75 13.36
C ARG A 245 10.35 -12.27 13.71
N ALA A 246 11.48 -11.90 14.27
CA ALA A 246 11.81 -10.52 14.59
C ALA A 246 12.63 -9.88 13.45
N TYR A 247 12.26 -8.64 13.10
CA TYR A 247 13.01 -7.75 12.23
C TYR A 247 13.55 -6.58 13.06
N TYR A 248 14.85 -6.57 13.31
CA TYR A 248 15.51 -5.70 14.29
C TYR A 248 16.81 -5.09 13.75
N GLY A 249 17.48 -4.27 14.56
CA GLY A 249 18.74 -3.64 14.21
C GLY A 249 18.55 -2.32 13.44
N PRO A 250 19.58 -1.80 12.75
CA PRO A 250 20.85 -2.47 12.46
C PRO A 250 21.88 -2.42 13.59
N PHE A 251 21.61 -1.72 14.69
CA PHE A 251 22.57 -1.52 15.78
C PHE A 251 22.25 -2.40 16.99
N GLU A 252 23.29 -3.00 17.56
CA GLU A 252 23.26 -3.74 18.82
C GLU A 252 24.17 -3.09 19.86
N THR A 253 23.74 -3.09 21.13
CA THR A 253 24.58 -2.65 22.26
C THR A 253 25.65 -3.70 22.58
N LYS A 254 26.81 -3.26 23.08
CA LYS A 254 27.88 -4.14 23.56
C LYS A 254 27.62 -4.72 24.98
N SER A 255 26.35 -4.90 25.36
CA SER A 255 25.96 -5.47 26.66
C SER A 255 25.82 -6.99 26.58
N LEU A 256 25.60 -7.64 27.72
CA LEU A 256 25.29 -9.07 27.80
C LEU A 256 23.97 -9.27 28.55
N PRO A 257 22.86 -9.63 27.87
CA PRO A 257 22.74 -9.84 26.43
C PRO A 257 22.87 -8.53 25.62
N PRO A 258 23.25 -8.61 24.33
CA PRO A 258 23.14 -7.48 23.41
C PRO A 258 21.68 -7.03 23.28
N GLN A 259 21.48 -5.73 23.06
CA GLN A 259 20.16 -5.12 22.93
C GLN A 259 20.02 -4.39 21.59
N SER A 260 18.83 -4.45 20.99
CA SER A 260 18.53 -3.76 19.73
C SER A 260 17.08 -3.28 19.66
N PRO A 261 16.78 -2.21 18.91
CA PRO A 261 15.40 -1.85 18.56
C PRO A 261 14.73 -2.94 17.71
N LEU A 262 13.44 -3.17 17.95
CA LEU A 262 12.55 -4.05 17.19
C LEU A 262 11.61 -3.21 16.31
N PHE A 263 11.52 -3.54 15.02
CA PHE A 263 10.66 -2.82 14.09
C PHE A 263 9.41 -3.61 13.73
N TYR A 264 9.56 -4.89 13.44
CA TYR A 264 8.45 -5.79 13.15
C TYR A 264 8.63 -7.11 13.89
N LEU A 265 7.56 -7.60 14.48
CA LEU A 265 7.48 -8.94 15.06
C LEU A 265 6.36 -9.70 14.35
N VAL A 266 6.71 -10.75 13.63
CA VAL A 266 5.74 -11.63 12.98
C VAL A 266 5.56 -12.87 13.84
N VAL A 267 4.35 -13.11 14.30
CA VAL A 267 3.99 -14.28 15.11
C VAL A 267 3.87 -15.51 14.19
N LEU A 268 4.74 -16.50 14.34
CA LEU A 268 4.84 -17.64 13.42
C LEU A 268 4.14 -18.91 13.92
N SER A 269 4.15 -19.13 15.23
CA SER A 269 3.30 -20.17 15.81
C SER A 269 1.91 -19.62 16.05
N ASP A 270 0.93 -20.51 16.08
CA ASP A 270 -0.41 -20.21 16.58
C ASP A 270 -0.30 -19.81 18.07
N ILE A 271 0.08 -18.56 18.37
CA ILE A 271 -0.59 -17.87 19.47
C ILE A 271 -2.05 -18.06 19.14
N GLN A 272 -2.87 -18.35 20.14
CA GLN A 272 -4.32 -18.37 20.01
C GLN A 272 -4.83 -16.98 19.58
N THR A 273 -4.53 -16.51 18.36
CA THR A 273 -5.56 -16.05 17.45
C THR A 273 -6.61 -17.15 17.40
N PRO A 274 -7.91 -16.81 17.43
CA PRO A 274 -8.97 -17.80 17.39
C PRO A 274 -8.62 -18.89 16.36
N ALA A 275 -8.34 -20.09 16.87
CA ALA A 275 -7.71 -21.17 16.14
C ALA A 275 -8.36 -21.42 14.78
N GLY A 276 -7.52 -21.46 13.75
CA GLY A 276 -7.91 -21.70 12.38
C GLY A 276 -7.21 -20.77 11.40
N LYS A 277 -6.44 -21.30 10.46
CA LYS A 277 -6.10 -20.53 9.26
C LYS A 277 -7.33 -20.60 8.34
N MET A 278 -7.95 -19.46 8.05
CA MET A 278 -8.95 -19.40 6.99
C MET A 278 -8.24 -19.32 5.64
N THR A 279 -8.30 -20.37 4.82
CA THR A 279 -7.84 -20.25 3.43
C THR A 279 -8.81 -19.36 2.64
N PRO A 280 -8.37 -18.69 1.56
CA PRO A 280 -9.27 -17.90 0.72
C PRO A 280 -10.49 -18.69 0.22
N GLU A 281 -10.31 -19.98 -0.08
CA GLU A 281 -11.38 -20.89 -0.50
C GLU A 281 -12.35 -21.17 0.65
N ALA A 282 -11.84 -21.37 1.86
CA ALA A 282 -12.66 -21.54 3.04
C ALA A 282 -13.45 -20.27 3.37
N ALA A 283 -12.82 -19.09 3.30
CA ALA A 283 -13.49 -17.80 3.47
C ALA A 283 -14.62 -17.63 2.43
N GLN A 284 -14.37 -17.98 1.17
CA GLN A 284 -15.38 -17.89 0.12
C GLN A 284 -16.56 -18.84 0.39
N GLN A 285 -16.30 -20.07 0.86
CA GLN A 285 -17.35 -20.99 1.27
C GLN A 285 -18.19 -20.44 2.41
N TYR A 286 -17.58 -19.77 3.40
CA TYR A 286 -18.33 -19.12 4.47
C TYR A 286 -19.16 -17.95 3.95
N ARG A 287 -18.67 -17.16 2.98
CA ARG A 287 -19.48 -16.12 2.32
C ARG A 287 -20.69 -16.71 1.59
N ASP A 288 -20.50 -17.83 0.89
CA ASP A 288 -21.59 -18.53 0.21
C ASP A 288 -22.65 -19.01 1.19
N LEU A 289 -22.24 -19.68 2.27
CA LEU A 289 -23.14 -20.15 3.33
C LEU A 289 -23.83 -18.98 4.05
N ALA A 290 -23.12 -17.89 4.31
CA ALA A 290 -23.68 -16.70 4.94
C ALA A 290 -24.73 -16.03 4.06
N TRP A 291 -24.47 -15.93 2.74
CA TRP A 291 -25.42 -15.33 1.80
C TRP A 291 -26.75 -16.07 1.76
N GLU A 292 -26.74 -17.40 1.86
CA GLU A 292 -27.98 -18.19 1.97
C GLU A 292 -28.83 -17.78 3.18
N LYS A 293 -28.18 -17.35 4.27
CA LYS A 293 -28.85 -16.93 5.51
C LYS A 293 -29.35 -15.50 5.48
N VAL A 294 -28.73 -14.63 4.68
CA VAL A 294 -29.03 -13.18 4.67
C VAL A 294 -29.70 -12.70 3.37
N SER A 295 -29.92 -13.59 2.40
CA SER A 295 -30.46 -13.26 1.07
C SER A 295 -31.88 -12.67 1.11
N ASP A 296 -32.65 -12.95 2.15
CA ASP A 296 -33.96 -12.35 2.41
C ASP A 296 -33.87 -10.84 2.70
N GLN A 297 -32.75 -10.41 3.29
CA GLN A 297 -32.43 -9.02 3.63
C GLN A 297 -31.55 -8.34 2.57
N ALA A 298 -31.33 -8.96 1.41
CA ALA A 298 -30.42 -8.45 0.38
C ALA A 298 -30.69 -7.00 -0.07
N LYS A 299 -31.92 -6.51 0.04
CA LYS A 299 -32.29 -5.12 -0.28
C LYS A 299 -31.68 -4.08 0.66
N HIS A 300 -31.34 -4.48 1.88
CA HIS A 300 -30.76 -3.63 2.91
C HIS A 300 -29.24 -3.77 3.00
N ILE A 301 -28.67 -4.80 2.38
CA ILE A 301 -27.24 -5.09 2.40
C ILE A 301 -26.53 -4.23 1.34
N LYS A 302 -25.54 -3.45 1.78
CA LYS A 302 -24.68 -2.62 0.94
C LYS A 302 -23.41 -3.33 0.49
N THR A 303 -22.89 -4.26 1.31
CA THR A 303 -21.69 -5.05 0.99
C THR A 303 -22.03 -6.13 -0.03
N LYS A 304 -21.22 -6.28 -1.09
CA LYS A 304 -21.43 -7.39 -2.02
C LYS A 304 -21.15 -8.73 -1.35
N LYS A 305 -21.77 -9.79 -1.87
CA LYS A 305 -21.65 -11.16 -1.35
C LYS A 305 -20.18 -11.59 -1.11
N ASP A 306 -19.31 -11.28 -2.05
CA ASP A 306 -17.89 -11.64 -2.07
C ASP A 306 -17.00 -10.66 -1.29
N GLU A 307 -17.51 -9.48 -0.92
CA GLU A 307 -16.82 -8.45 -0.15
C GLU A 307 -17.10 -8.54 1.36
N ALA A 308 -17.95 -9.49 1.78
CA ALA A 308 -18.26 -9.71 3.19
C ALA A 308 -17.01 -10.06 4.00
N VAL A 309 -16.86 -9.39 5.14
CA VAL A 309 -15.71 -9.55 6.04
C VAL A 309 -15.85 -10.88 6.78
N VAL A 310 -14.85 -11.76 6.64
CA VAL A 310 -14.82 -13.07 7.29
C VAL A 310 -13.73 -13.06 8.36
N GLU A 311 -14.12 -13.29 9.60
CA GLU A 311 -13.20 -13.29 10.75
C GLU A 311 -13.40 -14.56 11.57
N ILE A 312 -12.33 -15.02 12.21
CA ILE A 312 -12.41 -16.09 13.20
C ILE A 312 -12.39 -15.41 14.57
N VAL A 313 -13.38 -15.72 15.40
CA VAL A 313 -13.58 -15.10 16.71
C VAL A 313 -13.67 -16.16 17.81
N SER A 314 -13.21 -15.83 19.01
CA SER A 314 -13.37 -16.73 20.15
C SER A 314 -14.85 -16.88 20.51
N ALA A 315 -15.33 -18.11 20.68
CA ALA A 315 -16.73 -18.34 21.06
C ALA A 315 -17.07 -17.70 22.42
N LYS A 316 -16.10 -17.57 23.34
CA LYS A 316 -16.30 -16.95 24.66
C LYS A 316 -16.63 -15.45 24.60
N GLU A 317 -16.03 -14.75 23.65
CA GLU A 317 -16.16 -13.29 23.50
C GLU A 317 -17.22 -12.91 22.46
N SER A 318 -17.76 -13.89 21.73
CA SER A 318 -18.74 -13.69 20.68
C SER A 318 -20.15 -13.37 21.22
N GLY A 319 -20.74 -12.28 20.72
CA GLY A 319 -22.10 -11.83 21.03
C GLY A 319 -23.18 -12.52 20.17
N VAL A 320 -23.13 -13.85 20.03
CA VAL A 320 -24.01 -14.60 19.12
C VAL A 320 -25.35 -14.93 19.76
N MET A 321 -26.43 -14.65 19.04
CA MET A 321 -27.80 -15.07 19.33
C MET A 321 -28.16 -16.31 18.50
N ALA A 322 -28.20 -17.45 19.18
CA ALA A 322 -28.68 -18.73 18.63
C ALA A 322 -30.20 -18.86 18.81
N SER A 323 -30.91 -19.21 17.74
CA SER A 323 -32.39 -19.21 17.73
C SER A 323 -32.99 -20.58 18.03
N SER A 324 -32.37 -21.67 17.59
CA SER A 324 -32.84 -23.05 17.86
C SER A 324 -32.14 -23.70 19.06
N ASP A 325 -32.75 -24.72 19.64
CA ASP A 325 -32.17 -25.47 20.76
C ASP A 325 -30.90 -26.23 20.35
N GLU A 326 -30.83 -26.70 19.11
CA GLU A 326 -29.64 -27.33 18.52
C GLU A 326 -28.48 -26.33 18.41
N GLN A 327 -28.75 -25.11 17.95
CA GLN A 327 -27.76 -24.04 17.85
C GLN A 327 -27.25 -23.60 19.23
N LYS A 328 -28.15 -23.47 20.22
CA LYS A 328 -27.79 -23.13 21.60
C LYS A 328 -26.91 -24.20 22.23
N LYS A 329 -27.26 -25.48 22.04
CA LYS A 329 -26.47 -26.61 22.52
C LYS A 329 -25.08 -26.60 21.89
N ARG A 330 -25.00 -26.42 20.57
CA ARG A 330 -23.72 -26.38 19.85
C ARG A 330 -22.86 -25.21 20.29
N LEU A 331 -23.43 -24.01 20.43
CA LEU A 331 -22.71 -22.84 20.94
C LEU A 331 -22.17 -23.07 22.36
N ALA A 332 -22.94 -23.74 23.23
CA ALA A 332 -22.50 -24.08 24.58
C ALA A 332 -21.33 -25.09 24.57
N GLU A 333 -21.36 -26.09 23.70
CA GLU A 333 -20.26 -27.05 23.51
C GLU A 333 -18.97 -26.35 23.03
N ILE A 334 -19.08 -25.48 22.02
CA ILE A 334 -17.93 -24.73 21.50
C ILE A 334 -17.35 -23.80 22.58
N LYS A 335 -18.22 -23.09 23.34
CA LYS A 335 -17.78 -22.24 24.46
C LYS A 335 -17.08 -23.04 25.57
N ALA A 336 -17.60 -24.23 25.92
CA ALA A 336 -16.99 -25.10 26.91
C ALA A 336 -15.61 -25.62 26.46
N ALA A 337 -15.44 -25.85 25.17
CA ALA A 337 -14.18 -26.29 24.57
C ALA A 337 -13.16 -25.16 24.32
N ASN A 338 -13.49 -23.89 24.63
CA ASN A 338 -12.72 -22.72 24.20
C ASN A 338 -12.51 -22.67 22.68
N GLY A 339 -13.49 -23.17 21.91
CA GLY A 339 -13.44 -23.21 20.46
C GLY A 339 -13.72 -21.86 19.81
N ASN A 340 -13.62 -21.82 18.49
CA ASN A 340 -13.77 -20.61 17.69
C ASN A 340 -15.01 -20.67 16.81
N LEU A 341 -15.46 -19.49 16.42
CA LEU A 341 -16.53 -19.26 15.48
C LEU A 341 -16.00 -18.50 14.28
N VAL A 342 -16.72 -18.56 13.18
CA VAL A 342 -16.49 -17.75 11.99
C VAL A 342 -17.61 -16.77 11.85
N THR A 343 -17.29 -15.48 11.82
CA THR A 343 -18.23 -14.39 11.57
C THR A 343 -18.12 -13.93 10.13
N VAL A 344 -19.27 -13.79 9.46
CA VAL A 344 -19.36 -13.19 8.13
C VAL A 344 -20.23 -11.95 8.22
N THR A 345 -19.60 -10.79 8.05
CA THR A 345 -20.19 -9.47 8.32
C THR A 345 -20.49 -8.71 7.03
N TYR A 346 -21.72 -8.21 6.93
CA TYR A 346 -22.21 -7.36 5.87
C TYR A 346 -22.62 -5.99 6.42
N ASN A 347 -22.22 -4.93 5.74
CA ASN A 347 -22.76 -3.60 5.99
C ASN A 347 -24.15 -3.47 5.40
N THR A 348 -25.02 -2.77 6.12
CA THR A 348 -26.40 -2.50 5.75
C THR A 348 -26.70 -1.00 5.73
N ASP A 349 -27.90 -0.65 5.28
CA ASP A 349 -28.47 0.69 5.43
C ASP A 349 -28.84 1.06 6.88
N GLN A 350 -28.80 0.11 7.82
CA GLN A 350 -29.20 0.29 9.22
C GLN A 350 -28.04 0.18 10.21
N ASP A 351 -26.79 0.07 9.75
CA ASP A 351 -25.62 -0.16 10.61
C ASP A 351 -25.48 0.90 11.72
N GLU A 352 -25.81 2.17 11.44
CA GLU A 352 -25.74 3.26 12.41
C GLU A 352 -26.76 3.13 13.55
N LEU A 353 -27.87 2.43 13.31
CA LEU A 353 -28.95 2.25 14.28
C LEU A 353 -28.77 0.97 15.09
N ILE A 354 -28.52 -0.15 14.40
CA ILE A 354 -28.58 -1.49 15.00
C ILE A 354 -27.29 -2.31 14.80
N GLY A 355 -26.30 -1.77 14.09
CA GLY A 355 -25.06 -2.46 13.76
C GLY A 355 -25.15 -3.40 12.54
N PRO A 356 -24.01 -3.93 12.09
CA PRO A 356 -23.93 -4.71 10.85
C PRO A 356 -24.64 -6.06 10.94
N LEU A 357 -24.89 -6.68 9.78
CA LEU A 357 -25.42 -8.04 9.70
C LEU A 357 -24.28 -9.04 9.79
N THR A 358 -24.18 -9.77 10.90
CA THR A 358 -23.14 -10.79 11.05
C THR A 358 -23.77 -12.16 11.22
N ALA A 359 -23.58 -13.03 10.23
CA ALA A 359 -23.90 -14.45 10.31
C ALA A 359 -22.73 -15.21 10.96
N VAL A 360 -23.03 -16.18 11.82
CA VAL A 360 -22.02 -16.86 12.65
C VAL A 360 -22.09 -18.36 12.46
N PHE A 361 -20.92 -18.97 12.28
CA PHE A 361 -20.74 -20.38 12.00
C PHE A 361 -19.74 -21.03 12.96
N ASP A 362 -19.87 -22.34 13.15
CA ASP A 362 -18.86 -23.18 13.77
C ASP A 362 -17.64 -23.26 12.86
N PHE A 363 -16.45 -22.99 13.41
CA PHE A 363 -15.19 -23.02 12.65
C PHE A 363 -14.85 -24.41 12.11
N GLU A 364 -15.15 -25.48 12.84
CA GLU A 364 -14.78 -26.85 12.47
C GLU A 364 -15.80 -27.49 11.52
N THR A 365 -17.08 -27.28 11.79
CA THR A 365 -18.16 -28.00 11.09
C THR A 365 -18.88 -27.17 10.03
N LYS A 366 -18.64 -25.85 9.98
CA LYS A 366 -19.38 -24.89 9.14
C LYS A 366 -20.87 -24.81 9.46
N ALA A 367 -21.32 -25.40 10.58
CA ALA A 367 -22.71 -25.35 10.99
C ALA A 367 -23.11 -23.91 11.33
N PHE A 368 -24.28 -23.48 10.88
CA PHE A 368 -24.81 -22.15 11.20
C PHE A 368 -25.26 -22.08 12.67
N ILE A 369 -24.65 -21.18 13.43
CA ILE A 369 -24.87 -21.02 14.87
C ILE A 369 -25.90 -19.93 15.18
N GLY A 370 -25.93 -18.86 14.38
CA GLY A 370 -26.86 -17.75 14.59
C GLY A 370 -26.34 -16.44 14.04
N TYR A 371 -26.85 -15.33 14.57
CA TYR A 371 -26.42 -13.98 14.20
C TYR A 371 -25.80 -13.27 15.39
N ASN A 372 -24.88 -12.33 15.18
CA ASN A 372 -24.50 -11.44 16.28
C ASN A 372 -25.69 -10.58 16.70
N ILE A 373 -25.74 -10.29 18.00
CA ILE A 373 -26.68 -9.37 18.60
C ILE A 373 -26.49 -7.99 17.96
N ARG A 374 -27.61 -7.42 17.53
CA ARG A 374 -27.75 -6.08 17.00
C ARG A 374 -28.36 -5.17 18.07
N LYS A 375 -28.02 -3.89 18.02
CA LYS A 375 -28.42 -2.88 19.02
C LYS A 375 -29.90 -2.55 18.98
#